data_AF-A2C682-F1
#
_entry.id   AF-A2C682-F1
#
_cell.length_a   1.000
_cell.length_b   1.000
_cell.length_c   1.000
_cell.angle_alpha   90.00
_cell.angle_beta   90.00
_cell.angle_gamma   90.00
#
_symmetry.space_group_name_H-M   'P 1'
#
loop_
_entity.id
_entity.type
_entity.pdbx_description
1 polymer ?
#
loop_
_entity_poly.entity_id
_entity_poly.type
_entity_poly.pdbx_seq_one_letter_code
_entity_poly.pdbx_strand_id
1 'polypeptide(L)'
;MIKATSSSEKTPRDSGSKQQKHAINTAQSTLDSMLKEWRQDAKSLSYEESLQALDLLLTQLQNDSVPVEELQRHYLQGKVYLEHCEALLNTVEQSVLQLDASNLKPNSDT
;
A
#
# COMPACT_ATOMS: atom_id res chain seq x y z
N MET A 1 -44.71 59.64 3.33
CA MET A 1 -43.26 59.91 3.16
C MET A 1 -42.48 58.81 3.88
N ILE A 2 -41.73 57.99 3.10
CA ILE A 2 -40.41 57.34 3.38
C ILE A 2 -40.28 56.49 4.68
N LYS A 3 -39.88 55.20 4.74
CA LYS A 3 -39.21 54.23 3.86
C LYS A 3 -39.46 52.82 4.43
N ALA A 4 -39.76 51.81 3.59
CA ALA A 4 -39.68 50.40 3.98
C ALA A 4 -38.21 49.94 3.94
N THR A 5 -37.69 49.38 5.03
CA THR A 5 -36.37 48.73 5.04
C THR A 5 -36.52 47.27 4.65
N SER A 6 -36.20 46.98 3.40
CA SER A 6 -35.82 45.66 2.91
C SER A 6 -34.54 45.21 3.60
N SER A 7 -34.57 44.10 4.32
CA SER A 7 -33.37 43.41 4.80
C SER A 7 -33.20 42.14 3.97
N SER A 8 -32.27 42.25 3.03
CA SER A 8 -31.91 41.24 2.05
C SER A 8 -31.38 39.97 2.73
N GLU A 9 -31.95 38.82 2.35
CA GLU A 9 -31.38 37.49 2.54
C GLU A 9 -29.90 37.47 2.14
N LYS A 10 -29.03 37.02 3.05
CA LYS A 10 -27.69 36.54 2.72
C LYS A 10 -27.68 35.02 2.90
N THR A 11 -27.86 34.31 1.80
CA THR A 11 -27.46 32.90 1.65
C THR A 11 -25.95 32.77 1.89
N PRO A 12 -25.46 31.80 2.69
CA PRO A 12 -24.03 31.56 2.85
C PRO A 12 -23.41 31.06 1.54
N ARG A 13 -22.29 31.69 1.15
CA ARG A 13 -21.50 31.35 -0.03
C ARG A 13 -20.84 29.97 0.09
N ASP A 14 -20.98 29.20 -0.98
CA ASP A 14 -20.32 27.93 -1.36
C ASP A 14 -18.79 28.09 -1.53
N SER A 15 -18.07 28.38 -0.43
CA SER A 15 -16.60 28.49 -0.43
C SER A 15 -15.87 27.19 -0.03
N GLY A 16 -16.58 26.17 0.47
CA GLY A 16 -15.96 24.93 0.96
C GLY A 16 -15.45 23.99 -0.13
N SER A 17 -16.02 24.05 -1.35
CA SER A 17 -15.86 23.01 -2.36
C SER A 17 -14.50 22.98 -3.08
N LYS A 18 -13.77 24.12 -3.13
CA LYS A 18 -12.44 24.18 -3.79
C LYS A 18 -11.30 23.79 -2.85
N GLN A 19 -11.31 24.25 -1.60
CA GLN A 19 -10.28 23.88 -0.61
C GLN A 19 -10.31 22.39 -0.27
N GLN A 20 -11.50 21.79 -0.20
CA GLN A 20 -11.65 20.36 0.08
C GLN A 20 -11.12 19.47 -1.05
N LYS A 21 -11.27 19.87 -2.32
CA LYS A 21 -10.75 19.12 -3.48
C LYS A 21 -9.22 19.11 -3.57
N HIS A 22 -8.57 20.22 -3.23
CA HIS A 22 -7.11 20.29 -3.21
C HIS A 22 -6.51 19.40 -2.11
N ALA A 23 -7.10 19.38 -0.91
CA ALA A 23 -6.62 18.55 0.19
C ALA A 23 -6.71 17.04 -0.11
N ILE A 24 -7.79 16.59 -0.75
CA ILE A 24 -7.98 15.19 -1.16
C ILE A 24 -6.94 14.78 -2.22
N ASN A 25 -6.72 15.63 -3.23
CA ASN A 25 -5.71 15.35 -4.27
C ASN A 25 -4.29 15.26 -3.70
N THR A 26 -3.94 16.11 -2.74
CA THR A 26 -2.62 16.07 -2.09
C THR A 26 -2.45 14.79 -1.27
N ALA A 27 -3.44 14.40 -0.47
CA ALA A 27 -3.37 13.18 0.35
C ALA A 27 -3.23 11.91 -0.50
N GLN A 28 -3.94 11.84 -1.62
CA GLN A 28 -3.84 10.71 -2.55
C GLN A 28 -2.46 10.64 -3.22
N SER A 29 -1.91 11.78 -3.65
CA SER A 29 -0.54 11.84 -4.19
C SER A 29 0.52 11.41 -3.18
N THR A 30 0.33 11.70 -1.90
CA THR A 30 1.24 11.25 -0.83
C THR A 30 1.18 9.73 -0.69
N LEU A 31 -0.01 9.14 -0.64
CA LEU A 31 -0.17 7.68 -0.55
C LEU A 31 0.45 6.95 -1.75
N ASP A 32 0.24 7.46 -2.96
CA ASP A 32 0.84 6.89 -4.18
C ASP A 32 2.37 6.92 -4.13
N SER A 33 2.95 7.98 -3.56
CA SER A 33 4.40 8.11 -3.39
C SER A 33 4.94 7.09 -2.39
N MET A 34 4.25 6.91 -1.25
CA MET A 34 4.61 5.91 -0.24
C MET A 34 4.50 4.48 -0.79
N LEU A 35 3.42 4.18 -1.52
CA LEU A 35 3.24 2.88 -2.16
C LEU A 35 4.35 2.59 -3.17
N LYS A 36 4.79 3.61 -3.92
CA LYS A 36 5.92 3.49 -4.84
C LYS A 36 7.22 3.18 -4.10
N GLU A 37 7.48 3.87 -3.00
CA GLU A 37 8.67 3.67 -2.16
C GLU A 37 8.71 2.26 -1.59
N TRP A 38 7.64 1.80 -0.92
CA TRP A 38 7.57 0.43 -0.37
C TRP A 38 7.73 -0.65 -1.43
N ARG A 39 7.23 -0.42 -2.66
CA ARG A 39 7.45 -1.33 -3.79
C ARG A 39 8.89 -1.33 -4.28
N GLN A 40 9.63 -0.23 -4.13
CA GLN A 40 11.07 -0.23 -4.42
C GLN A 40 11.84 -0.93 -3.31
N ASP A 41 11.48 -0.69 -2.05
CA ASP A 41 12.09 -1.37 -0.91
C ASP A 41 11.87 -2.88 -1.02
N ALA A 42 10.64 -3.33 -1.25
CA ALA A 42 10.34 -4.77 -1.39
C ALA A 42 11.22 -5.44 -2.46
N LYS A 43 11.48 -4.77 -3.60
CA LYS A 43 12.32 -5.33 -4.67
C LYS A 43 13.76 -5.60 -4.26
N SER A 44 14.30 -4.88 -3.26
CA SER A 44 15.66 -5.11 -2.77
C SER A 44 15.73 -6.17 -1.67
N LEU A 45 14.59 -6.62 -1.14
CA LEU A 45 14.52 -7.60 -0.06
C LEU A 45 14.47 -9.03 -0.60
N SER A 46 15.16 -9.92 0.12
CA SER A 46 14.97 -11.36 0.03
C SER A 46 13.62 -11.79 0.62
N TYR A 47 13.29 -13.07 0.46
CA TYR A 47 12.08 -13.66 1.06
C TYR A 47 12.07 -13.51 2.58
N GLU A 48 13.18 -13.87 3.24
CA GLU A 48 13.29 -13.83 4.69
C GLU A 48 13.18 -12.40 5.23
N GLU A 49 13.83 -11.43 4.58
CA GLU A 49 13.76 -10.02 4.97
C GLU A 49 12.34 -9.46 4.77
N SER A 50 11.67 -9.83 3.68
CA SER A 50 10.29 -9.40 3.42
C SER A 50 9.30 -10.01 4.42
N LEU A 51 9.50 -11.27 4.79
CA LEU A 51 8.71 -11.94 5.82
C LEU A 51 8.93 -11.29 7.19
N GLN A 52 10.17 -10.99 7.55
CA GLN A 52 10.49 -10.29 8.79
C GLN A 52 9.86 -8.89 8.83
N ALA A 53 9.92 -8.14 7.72
CA ALA A 53 9.24 -6.85 7.62
C ALA A 53 7.72 -6.98 7.82
N LEU A 54 7.11 -8.03 7.28
CA LEU A 54 5.69 -8.34 7.46
C LEU A 54 5.35 -8.67 8.92
N ASP A 55 6.17 -9.46 9.61
CA ASP A 55 5.97 -9.79 11.03
C ASP A 55 6.01 -8.55 11.94
N LEU A 56 6.90 -7.60 11.63
CA LEU A 56 6.97 -6.33 12.34
C LEU A 56 5.69 -5.50 12.13
N LEU A 57 5.17 -5.45 10.90
CA LEU A 57 3.91 -4.75 10.60
C LEU A 57 2.71 -5.42 11.25
N LEU A 58 2.66 -6.75 11.28
CA LEU A 58 1.60 -7.50 11.97
C LEU A 58 1.62 -7.22 13.48
N THR A 59 2.80 -7.12 14.08
CA THR A 59 2.95 -6.75 15.50
C THR A 59 2.39 -5.34 15.76
N GLN A 60 2.59 -4.41 14.83
CA GLN A 60 2.04 -3.04 14.93
C GLN A 60 0.52 -3.02 14.74
N LEU A 61 -0.01 -3.82 13.80
CA LEU A 61 -1.46 -3.93 13.56
C LEU A 61 -2.23 -4.55 14.73
N GLN A 62 -1.58 -5.41 15.51
CA GLN A 62 -2.16 -6.05 16.70
C GLN A 62 -2.12 -5.15 17.95
N ASN A 63 -1.47 -3.98 17.87
CA ASN A 63 -1.39 -3.06 18.99
C ASN A 63 -2.63 -2.16 19.05
N ASP A 64 -3.46 -2.36 20.08
CA ASP A 64 -4.72 -1.62 20.32
C ASP A 64 -4.54 -0.11 20.54
N SER A 65 -3.29 0.37 20.68
CA SER A 65 -2.98 1.79 20.87
C SER A 65 -2.66 2.55 19.57
N VAL A 66 -2.70 1.89 18.42
CA VAL A 66 -2.33 2.49 17.11
C VAL A 66 -3.52 3.26 16.52
N PRO A 67 -3.34 4.53 16.08
CA PRO A 67 -4.39 5.30 15.41
C PRO A 67 -4.88 4.61 14.12
N VAL A 68 -6.16 4.80 13.77
CA VAL A 68 -6.79 4.13 12.62
C VAL A 68 -6.10 4.45 11.29
N GLU A 69 -5.65 5.69 11.11
CA GLU A 69 -4.92 6.12 9.92
C GLU A 69 -3.60 5.36 9.76
N GLU A 70 -2.94 5.06 10.88
CA GLU A 70 -1.73 4.25 10.89
C GLU A 70 -2.03 2.79 10.63
N LEU A 71 -3.15 2.24 11.13
CA LEU A 71 -3.58 0.88 10.80
C LEU A 71 -3.77 0.71 9.28
N GLN A 72 -4.43 1.67 8.62
CA GLN A 72 -4.59 1.62 7.16
C GLN A 72 -3.24 1.67 6.44
N ARG A 73 -2.30 2.49 6.92
CA ARG A 73 -0.95 2.58 6.36
C ARG A 73 -0.20 1.25 6.49
N HIS A 74 -0.15 0.66 7.68
CA HIS A 74 0.53 -0.62 7.92
C HIS A 74 -0.11 -1.76 7.12
N TYR A 75 -1.44 -1.76 6.97
CA TYR A 75 -2.13 -2.72 6.11
C TYR A 75 -1.69 -2.64 4.65
N LEU A 76 -1.65 -1.44 4.08
CA LEU A 76 -1.24 -1.25 2.68
C LEU A 76 0.23 -1.61 2.47
N GLN A 77 1.11 -1.26 3.41
CA GLN A 77 2.51 -1.67 3.37
C GLN A 77 2.66 -3.19 3.49
N GLY A 78 1.91 -3.83 4.38
CA GLY A 78 1.92 -5.27 4.56
C GLY A 78 1.49 -6.02 3.29
N LYS A 79 0.49 -5.49 2.57
CA LYS A 79 0.10 -6.02 1.24
C LYS A 79 1.26 -6.01 0.24
N VAL A 80 2.05 -4.94 0.20
CA VAL A 80 3.20 -4.86 -0.71
C VAL A 80 4.23 -5.95 -0.42
N TYR A 81 4.59 -6.15 0.86
CA TYR A 81 5.56 -7.19 1.22
C TYR A 81 5.00 -8.60 1.01
N LEU A 82 3.72 -8.82 1.29
CA LEU A 82 3.06 -10.10 0.99
C LEU A 82 3.09 -10.43 -0.50
N GLU A 83 2.72 -9.48 -1.37
CA GLU A 83 2.77 -9.65 -2.83
C GLU A 83 4.18 -10.00 -3.31
N HIS A 84 5.21 -9.40 -2.72
CA HIS A 84 6.60 -9.70 -3.06
C HIS A 84 7.02 -11.11 -2.60
N CYS A 85 6.64 -11.52 -1.39
CA CYS A 85 6.87 -12.89 -0.91
C CYS A 85 6.25 -13.93 -1.84
N GLU A 86 5.00 -13.72 -2.25
CA GLU A 86 4.30 -14.60 -3.21
C GLU A 86 5.03 -14.67 -4.56
N ALA A 87 5.52 -13.53 -5.08
CA ALA A 87 6.29 -13.49 -6.33
C ALA A 87 7.62 -14.25 -6.24
N LEU A 88 8.33 -14.14 -5.11
CA LEU A 88 9.57 -14.88 -4.87
C LEU A 88 9.31 -16.39 -4.80
N LEU A 89 8.28 -16.82 -4.06
CA LEU A 89 7.91 -18.24 -3.97
C LEU A 89 7.52 -18.82 -5.33
N ASN A 90 6.72 -18.10 -6.12
CA ASN A 90 6.40 -18.50 -7.50
C ASN A 90 7.66 -18.67 -8.36
N THR A 91 8.64 -17.76 -8.22
CA THR A 91 9.90 -17.85 -8.97
C THR A 91 10.71 -19.09 -8.59
N VAL A 92 10.77 -19.41 -7.30
CA VAL A 92 11.45 -20.63 -6.81
C VAL A 92 10.72 -21.87 -7.29
N GLU A 93 9.38 -21.91 -7.21
CA GLU A 93 8.57 -23.02 -7.70
C GLU A 93 8.84 -23.29 -9.18
N GLN A 94 8.77 -22.26 -10.03
CA GLN A 94 9.08 -22.41 -11.46
C GLN A 94 10.50 -22.89 -11.71
N SER A 95 11.47 -22.44 -10.92
CA SER A 95 12.86 -22.90 -11.02
C SER A 95 12.99 -24.39 -10.69
N VAL A 96 12.30 -24.87 -9.65
CA VAL A 96 12.27 -26.30 -9.29
C VAL A 96 11.60 -27.13 -10.38
N LEU A 97 10.44 -26.70 -10.88
CA LEU A 97 9.72 -27.41 -11.95
C LEU A 97 10.54 -27.52 -13.25
N GLN A 98 11.34 -26.51 -13.58
CA GLN A 98 12.25 -26.56 -14.74
C GLN A 98 13.40 -27.56 -14.56
N LEU A 99 13.87 -27.79 -13.34
CA LEU A 99 14.89 -28.79 -13.06
C LEU A 99 14.35 -30.22 -13.20
N ASP A 100 13.07 -30.44 -12.88
CA ASP A 100 12.49 -31.77 -12.68
C ASP A 100 12.07 -32.49 -13.99
N ALA A 101 11.86 -31.79 -15.10
CA ALA A 101 11.12 -32.39 -16.23
C ALA A 101 11.96 -33.01 -17.37
N SER A 102 13.24 -32.66 -17.55
CA SER A 102 13.98 -33.10 -18.76
C SER A 102 15.50 -33.21 -18.63
N ASN A 103 16.10 -32.77 -17.52
CA ASN A 103 17.55 -32.62 -17.38
C ASN A 103 18.20 -33.55 -16.35
N LEU A 104 17.42 -34.24 -15.52
CA LEU A 104 17.91 -35.33 -14.69
C LEU A 104 18.05 -36.59 -15.55
N LYS A 105 19.02 -36.59 -16.50
CA LYS A 105 19.48 -37.85 -17.09
C LYS A 105 20.15 -38.63 -15.96
N PRO A 106 19.75 -39.89 -15.69
CA PRO A 106 20.52 -40.72 -14.78
C PRO A 106 21.93 -40.82 -15.36
N ASN A 107 22.96 -40.49 -14.58
CA ASN A 107 24.34 -40.81 -14.94
C ASN A 107 24.43 -42.34 -14.99
N SER A 108 24.14 -42.93 -16.15
CA SER A 108 24.42 -44.33 -16.44
C SER A 108 25.88 -44.42 -16.91
N ASP A 109 26.81 -44.08 -16.02
CA ASP A 109 28.22 -44.43 -16.18
C ASP A 109 28.43 -45.74 -15.41
N THR A 110 28.29 -46.85 -16.12
CA THR A 110 28.76 -48.20 -15.71
C THR A 110 29.62 -48.76 -16.83
#